data_AF-A0A1F8UTR6-F1
#
_entry.id   AF-A0A1F8UTR6-F1
#
_cell.length_a   1.000
_cell.length_b   1.000
_cell.length_c   1.000
_cell.angle_alpha   90.00
_cell.angle_beta   90.00
_cell.angle_gamma   90.00
#
_symmetry.space_group_name_H-M   'P 1'
#
loop_
_entity.id
_entity.type
_entity.pdbx_description
1 polymer ?
#
loop_
_entity_poly.entity_id
_entity_poly.type
_entity_poly.pdbx_seq_one_letter_code
_entity_poly.pdbx_strand_id
1 'polypeptide(L)'
;MPRLKNMLMGTGKYSTEQSAVMDIISYINCIFQHEILNGKRMISKIVEIIPLVNSTNDMDFDINMDKEKLEKMVLIENLKGNVNNMYRLNYIMEADIDGRLKFVNYPSERMIEKARKTREGEEHMSRLVELIDREIGGK
;
A
#
# COMPACT_ATOMS: atom_id res chain seq x y z
N MET A 1 -6.99 2.21 8.27
CA MET A 1 -7.16 1.40 7.05
C MET A 1 -8.10 0.19 7.12
N PRO A 2 -8.48 -0.39 8.29
CA PRO A 2 -9.50 -1.45 8.33
C PRO A 2 -10.84 -1.07 7.64
N ARG A 3 -11.11 0.23 7.47
CA ARG A 3 -12.35 0.74 6.88
C ARG A 3 -12.40 0.72 5.36
N LEU A 4 -11.29 0.77 4.60
CA LEU A 4 -11.38 0.85 3.13
C LEU A 4 -11.87 -0.47 2.52
N LYS A 5 -11.27 -1.59 2.92
CA LYS A 5 -11.76 -2.92 2.52
C LYS A 5 -13.23 -3.10 2.92
N ASN A 6 -13.62 -2.69 4.13
CA ASN A 6 -15.00 -2.80 4.60
C ASN A 6 -15.95 -1.87 3.84
N MET A 7 -15.52 -0.68 3.44
CA MET A 7 -16.29 0.24 2.58
C MET A 7 -16.48 -0.36 1.19
N LEU A 8 -15.45 -0.96 0.60
CA LEU A 8 -15.55 -1.67 -0.68
C LEU A 8 -16.50 -2.87 -0.58
N MET A 9 -16.37 -3.68 0.48
CA MET A 9 -17.31 -4.77 0.77
C MET A 9 -18.76 -4.27 0.91
N GLY A 10 -18.96 -3.13 1.58
CA GLY A 10 -20.26 -2.49 1.75
C GLY A 10 -20.92 -2.01 0.45
N THR A 11 -20.18 -1.90 -0.66
CA THR A 11 -20.75 -1.59 -1.98
C THR A 11 -21.47 -2.77 -2.63
N GLY A 12 -21.32 -3.99 -2.09
CA GLY A 12 -21.85 -5.23 -2.67
C GLY A 12 -21.12 -5.71 -3.93
N LYS A 13 -20.08 -5.00 -4.40
CA LYS A 13 -19.29 -5.39 -5.58
C LYS A 13 -18.36 -6.57 -5.34
N TYR A 14 -18.01 -6.85 -4.09
CA TYR A 14 -17.07 -7.90 -3.71
C TYR A 14 -17.75 -8.97 -2.87
N SER A 15 -17.61 -10.23 -3.27
CA SER A 15 -18.13 -11.39 -2.54
C SER A 15 -17.19 -11.85 -1.42
N THR A 16 -15.90 -11.50 -1.50
CA THR A 16 -14.90 -11.85 -0.48
C THR A 16 -14.00 -10.66 -0.16
N GLU A 17 -13.51 -10.63 1.07
CA GLU A 17 -12.56 -9.62 1.54
C GLU A 17 -11.24 -9.67 0.74
N GLN A 18 -10.81 -10.87 0.36
CA GLN A 18 -9.59 -11.09 -0.41
C GLN A 18 -9.68 -10.42 -1.79
N SER A 19 -10.82 -10.52 -2.47
CA SER A 19 -11.03 -9.85 -3.77
C SER A 19 -10.97 -8.34 -3.64
N ALA A 20 -11.59 -7.77 -2.59
CA ALA A 20 -11.53 -6.33 -2.33
C ALA A 20 -10.09 -5.85 -2.06
N VAL A 21 -9.30 -6.64 -1.33
CA VAL A 21 -7.90 -6.32 -1.03
C VAL A 21 -6.99 -6.47 -2.24
N MET A 22 -7.22 -7.47 -3.10
CA MET A 22 -6.49 -7.59 -4.37
C MET A 22 -6.67 -6.38 -5.26
N ASP A 23 -7.87 -5.82 -5.33
CA ASP A 23 -8.11 -4.59 -6.10
C ASP A 23 -7.43 -3.37 -5.48
N ILE A 24 -7.44 -3.25 -4.14
CA ILE A 24 -6.69 -2.21 -3.43
C ILE A 24 -5.20 -2.28 -3.82
N ILE A 25 -4.60 -3.47 -3.74
CA ILE A 25 -3.19 -3.72 -4.04
C ILE A 25 -2.85 -3.43 -5.51
N SER A 26 -3.75 -3.80 -6.42
CA SER A 26 -3.51 -3.73 -7.86
C SER A 26 -3.68 -2.32 -8.41
N TYR A 27 -4.65 -1.58 -7.89
CA TYR A 27 -5.09 -0.32 -8.49
C TYR A 27 -4.85 0.92 -7.63
N ILE A 28 -4.71 0.77 -6.31
CA ILE A 28 -4.54 1.92 -5.39
C ILE A 28 -3.08 1.99 -4.93
N ASN A 29 -2.36 3.01 -5.38
CA ASN A 29 -0.97 3.23 -4.94
C ASN A 29 -0.90 4.01 -3.62
N CYS A 30 -1.79 4.97 -3.44
CA CYS A 30 -1.74 5.93 -2.34
C CYS A 30 -3.15 6.33 -1.90
N ILE A 31 -3.31 6.58 -0.60
CA ILE A 31 -4.57 6.99 0.04
C ILE A 31 -4.36 8.31 0.75
N PHE A 32 -5.23 9.27 0.45
CA PHE A 32 -5.30 10.57 1.10
C PHE A 32 -6.43 10.56 2.14
N GLN A 33 -6.07 10.51 3.42
CA GLN A 33 -7.05 10.51 4.50
C GLN A 33 -7.34 11.94 4.93
N HIS A 34 -8.62 12.24 5.07
CA HIS A 34 -9.11 13.53 5.50
C HIS A 34 -9.67 13.43 6.91
N GLU A 35 -9.31 14.37 7.77
CA GLU A 35 -9.83 14.50 9.12
C GLU A 35 -10.20 15.97 9.39
N ILE A 36 -11.03 16.18 10.40
CA ILE A 36 -11.33 17.51 10.92
C ILE A 36 -10.45 17.70 12.14
N LEU A 37 -9.40 18.52 12.00
CA LEU A 37 -8.51 18.90 13.08
C LEU A 37 -8.71 20.39 13.35
N ASN A 38 -8.91 20.75 14.62
CA ASN A 38 -9.14 22.14 15.04
C ASN A 38 -10.26 22.84 14.23
N GLY A 39 -11.34 22.12 13.94
CA GLY A 39 -12.50 22.64 13.20
C GLY A 39 -12.29 22.83 11.70
N LYS A 40 -11.11 22.50 11.15
CA LYS A 40 -10.80 22.60 9.72
C LYS A 40 -10.68 21.20 9.11
N ARG A 41 -11.32 21.00 7.95
CA ARG A 41 -11.15 19.79 7.14
C ARG A 41 -9.81 19.88 6.41
N MET A 42 -8.95 18.89 6.61
CA MET A 42 -7.65 18.81 5.94
C MET A 42 -7.26 17.38 5.63
N ILE A 43 -6.32 17.20 4.69
CA ILE A 43 -5.65 15.91 4.50
C ILE A 43 -4.72 15.72 5.69
N SER A 44 -5.04 14.79 6.58
CA SER A 44 -4.22 14.53 7.76
C SER A 44 -3.18 13.43 7.51
N LYS A 45 -3.40 12.54 6.53
CA LYS A 45 -2.46 11.46 6.24
C LYS A 45 -2.37 11.16 4.75
N ILE A 46 -1.15 10.90 4.29
CA ILE A 46 -0.85 10.34 2.97
C ILE A 46 -0.21 8.98 3.21
N VAL A 47 -0.85 7.92 2.74
CA VAL A 47 -0.45 6.54 3.02
C VAL A 47 -0.29 5.77 1.71
N GLU A 48 0.91 5.31 1.44
CA GLU A 48 1.21 4.40 0.35
C GLU A 48 0.82 2.96 0.72
N ILE A 49 0.28 2.23 -0.26
CA ILE A 49 0.05 0.80 -0.17
C ILE A 49 1.22 0.08 -0.81
N ILE A 50 1.96 -0.69 -0.01
CA ILE A 50 3.09 -1.50 -0.46
C ILE A 50 2.64 -2.96 -0.47
N PRO A 51 2.50 -3.59 -1.65
CA PRO A 51 2.21 -5.02 -1.73
C PRO A 51 3.35 -5.83 -1.13
N LEU A 52 3.01 -6.81 -0.30
CA LEU A 52 3.97 -7.72 0.33
C LEU A 52 4.12 -9.03 -0.43
N VAL A 53 3.16 -9.34 -1.30
CA VAL A 53 3.13 -10.55 -2.11
C VAL A 53 3.00 -10.14 -3.56
N ASN A 54 3.98 -10.51 -4.41
CA ASN A 54 3.81 -10.41 -5.84
C ASN A 54 2.78 -11.46 -6.27
N SER A 55 1.68 -10.99 -6.85
CA SER A 55 0.56 -11.80 -7.36
C SER A 55 0.87 -12.52 -8.67
N THR A 56 2.14 -12.83 -8.94
CA THR A 56 2.53 -13.73 -10.03
C THR A 56 2.45 -15.15 -9.51
N ASN A 57 1.28 -15.74 -9.73
CA ASN A 57 1.05 -17.17 -9.64
C ASN A 57 1.82 -17.86 -10.77
N ASP A 58 3.01 -18.37 -10.48
CA ASP A 58 3.68 -19.38 -11.31
C ASP A 58 4.23 -20.47 -10.39
N MET A 59 3.36 -21.09 -9.58
CA MET A 59 3.67 -22.39 -8.97
C MET A 59 2.94 -23.45 -9.76
N ASP A 60 3.65 -24.04 -10.73
CA ASP A 60 3.18 -25.23 -11.44
C ASP A 60 3.15 -26.40 -10.47
N PHE A 61 1.96 -26.83 -10.07
CA PHE A 61 1.80 -28.04 -9.26
C PHE A 61 1.97 -29.26 -10.17
N ASP A 62 2.97 -30.11 -9.89
CA ASP A 62 3.16 -31.40 -10.55
C ASP A 62 2.81 -32.52 -9.56
N ILE A 63 2.09 -33.53 -10.06
CA ILE A 63 1.75 -34.74 -9.31
C ILE A 63 2.99 -35.54 -8.87
N ASN A 64 4.13 -35.31 -9.54
CA ASN A 64 5.41 -35.93 -9.21
C ASN A 64 6.22 -35.16 -8.16
N MET A 65 5.70 -34.06 -7.61
CA MET A 65 6.40 -33.33 -6.56
C MET A 65 6.52 -34.15 -5.28
N ASP A 66 7.68 -34.02 -4.63
CA ASP A 66 7.89 -34.60 -3.31
C ASP A 66 6.92 -33.98 -2.28
N LYS A 67 6.53 -34.80 -1.31
CA LYS A 67 5.56 -34.43 -0.26
C LYS A 67 6.00 -33.18 0.51
N GLU A 68 7.29 -33.05 0.78
CA GLU A 68 7.84 -31.95 1.57
C GLU A 68 7.75 -30.60 0.85
N LYS A 69 7.96 -30.57 -0.47
CA LYS A 69 7.73 -29.36 -1.29
C LYS A 69 6.25 -29.03 -1.39
N LEU A 70 5.38 -30.02 -1.57
CA LEU A 70 3.93 -29.79 -1.57
C LEU A 70 3.45 -29.16 -0.25
N GLU A 71 3.93 -29.66 0.89
CA GLU A 71 3.61 -29.10 2.21
C GLU A 71 4.11 -27.64 2.36
N LYS A 72 5.34 -27.35 1.91
CA LYS A 72 5.88 -25.98 1.90
C LYS A 72 5.10 -25.04 0.97
N MET A 73 4.69 -25.52 -0.20
CA MET A 73 3.90 -24.74 -1.16
C MET A 73 2.49 -24.44 -0.61
N VAL A 74 1.83 -25.42 0.01
CA VAL A 74 0.54 -25.21 0.69
C VAL A 74 0.67 -24.21 1.83
N LEU A 75 1.76 -24.25 2.60
CA LEU A 75 2.03 -23.27 3.65
C LEU A 75 2.18 -21.85 3.06
N ILE A 76 2.92 -21.71 1.95
CA ILE A 76 3.08 -20.44 1.24
C ILE A 76 1.72 -19.93 0.77
N GLU A 77 0.89 -20.76 0.14
CA GLU A 77 -0.46 -20.38 -0.31
C GLU A 77 -1.36 -19.97 0.86
N ASN A 78 -1.32 -20.68 1.98
CA ASN A 78 -2.07 -20.30 3.18
C ASN A 78 -1.62 -18.94 3.75
N LEU A 79 -0.31 -18.64 3.73
CA LEU A 79 0.22 -17.35 4.16
C LEU A 79 -0.19 -16.22 3.21
N LYS A 80 -0.24 -16.48 1.89
CA LYS A 80 -0.72 -15.53 0.87
C LYS A 80 -2.23 -15.30 0.94
N GLY A 81 -3.00 -16.32 1.32
CA GLY A 81 -4.45 -16.23 1.52
C GLY A 81 -4.85 -15.37 2.72
N ASN A 82 -3.92 -15.10 3.64
CA ASN A 82 -4.18 -14.19 4.75
C ASN A 82 -4.14 -12.74 4.27
N VAL A 83 -5.32 -12.13 4.22
CA VAL A 83 -5.53 -10.74 3.80
C VAL A 83 -4.64 -9.73 4.53
N ASN A 84 -4.27 -10.00 5.79
CA ASN A 84 -3.41 -9.12 6.57
C ASN A 84 -1.94 -9.13 6.12
N ASN A 85 -1.52 -10.16 5.37
CA ASN A 85 -0.16 -10.31 4.88
C ASN A 85 0.01 -9.89 3.42
N MET A 86 -1.06 -9.42 2.76
CA MET A 86 -1.02 -9.12 1.33
C MET A 86 -0.39 -7.76 1.03
N TYR A 87 -0.47 -6.80 1.96
CA TYR A 87 0.12 -5.48 1.82
C TYR A 87 0.45 -4.88 3.18
N ARG A 88 1.40 -3.93 3.19
CA ARG A 88 1.68 -3.05 4.32
C ARG A 88 1.42 -1.61 3.94
N LEU A 89 1.35 -0.77 4.97
CA LEU A 89 1.06 0.64 4.83
C LEU A 89 2.29 1.45 5.18
N ASN A 90 2.68 2.31 4.25
CA ASN A 90 3.79 3.22 4.42
C ASN A 90 3.24 4.64 4.53
N TYR A 91 3.32 5.22 5.73
CA TYR A 91 2.82 6.55 6.01
C TYR A 91 3.85 7.56 5.53
N ILE A 92 3.59 8.22 4.41
CA ILE A 92 4.50 9.21 3.83
C ILE A 92 4.39 10.52 4.63
N MET A 93 3.17 10.91 4.99
CA MET A 93 2.90 12.15 5.72
C MET A 93 1.80 11.92 6.75
N GLU A 94 1.94 12.54 7.92
CA GLU A 94 0.93 12.58 8.98
C GLU A 94 0.85 13.97 9.62
N ALA A 95 -0.35 14.36 10.04
CA ALA A 95 -0.58 15.54 10.87
C ALA A 95 -0.31 15.18 12.35
N ASP A 96 0.40 16.06 13.06
CA ASP A 96 0.53 15.96 14.51
C ASP A 96 -0.74 16.42 15.25
N ILE A 97 -0.72 16.34 16.59
CA ILE A 97 -1.85 16.70 17.45
C ILE A 97 -2.29 18.17 17.28
N ASP A 98 -1.38 19.04 16.85
CA ASP A 98 -1.63 20.46 16.62
C ASP A 98 -2.10 20.73 15.17
N GLY A 99 -2.16 19.69 14.33
CA GLY A 99 -2.55 19.76 12.93
C GLY A 99 -1.42 20.19 11.99
N ARG A 100 -0.15 20.16 12.43
CA ARG A 100 1.00 20.42 11.55
C ARG A 100 1.33 19.17 10.77
N LEU A 101 1.43 19.32 9.45
CA LEU A 101 1.82 18.24 8.55
C LEU A 101 3.31 17.97 8.67
N LYS A 102 3.67 16.69 8.81
CA LYS A 102 5.04 16.23 8.85
C LYS A 102 5.23 15.04 7.92
N PHE A 103 6.35 15.00 7.23
CA PHE A 103 6.76 13.79 6.53
C PHE A 103 7.29 12.76 7.54
N VAL A 104 6.91 11.49 7.36
CA VAL A 104 7.23 10.39 8.29
C VAL A 104 8.11 9.35 7.61
N ASN A 105 7.87 9.04 6.33
CA ASN A 105 8.67 8.09 5.57
C ASN A 105 8.83 8.54 4.11
N TYR A 106 9.86 7.98 3.46
CA TYR A 106 10.02 8.11 2.01
C TYR A 106 9.04 7.20 1.26
N PRO A 107 8.61 7.59 0.04
CA PRO A 107 7.91 6.69 -0.88
C PRO A 107 8.78 5.47 -1.21
N SER A 108 8.17 4.31 -1.44
CA SER A 108 8.92 3.14 -1.88
C SER A 108 9.52 3.31 -3.28
N GLU A 109 10.59 2.55 -3.57
CA GLU A 109 11.20 2.51 -4.91
C GLU A 109 10.16 2.20 -5.99
N ARG A 110 9.24 1.28 -5.72
CA ARG A 110 8.14 0.94 -6.64
C ARG A 110 7.28 2.15 -7.00
N MET A 111 6.95 3.01 -6.03
CA MET A 111 6.16 4.22 -6.28
C MET A 111 6.95 5.26 -7.07
N ILE A 112 8.26 5.38 -6.79
CA ILE A 112 9.17 6.26 -7.54
C ILE A 112 9.29 5.78 -9.00
N GLU A 113 9.56 4.50 -9.23
CA GLU A 113 9.66 3.90 -10.56
C GLU A 113 8.35 4.04 -11.35
N LYS A 114 7.20 3.85 -10.69
CA LYS A 114 5.91 4.04 -11.34
C LYS A 114 5.68 5.50 -11.75
N ALA A 115 6.10 6.45 -10.93
CA ALA A 115 6.01 7.87 -11.25
C ALA A 115 6.90 8.25 -12.44
N ARG A 116 8.09 7.64 -12.57
CA ARG A 116 9.01 7.83 -13.72
C ARG A 116 8.46 7.36 -15.07
N LYS A 117 7.35 6.61 -15.10
CA LYS A 117 6.71 6.19 -16.36
C LYS A 117 6.08 7.37 -17.12
N THR A 118 5.86 8.50 -16.47
CA THR A 118 5.36 9.73 -17.10
C THR A 118 6.21 10.93 -16.69
N ARG A 119 6.39 11.89 -17.59
CA ARG A 119 7.16 13.10 -17.31
C ARG A 119 6.60 13.88 -16.11
N GLU A 120 5.29 14.10 -16.08
CA GLU A 120 4.63 14.81 -14.98
C GLU A 120 4.77 14.05 -13.65
N GLY A 121 4.67 12.72 -13.69
CA GLY A 121 4.86 11.88 -12.51
C GLY A 121 6.27 12.00 -11.94
N GLU A 122 7.28 11.96 -12.80
CA GLU A 122 8.68 12.15 -12.42
C GLU A 122 8.94 13.54 -11.83
N GLU A 123 8.43 14.60 -12.45
CA GLU A 123 8.56 15.97 -11.97
C GLU A 123 7.93 16.14 -10.57
N HIS A 124 6.72 15.63 -10.37
CA HIS A 124 6.03 15.70 -9.08
C HIS A 124 6.70 14.85 -8.01
N MET A 125 7.14 13.64 -8.35
CA MET A 125 7.84 12.76 -7.42
C MET A 125 9.17 13.36 -6.98
N SER A 126 9.92 13.96 -7.91
CA SER A 126 11.20 14.61 -7.59
C SER A 126 10.99 15.76 -6.61
N ARG A 127 9.98 16.61 -6.83
CA ARG A 127 9.60 17.68 -5.88
C ARG A 127 9.19 17.14 -4.52
N LEU A 128 8.45 16.02 -4.46
CA LEU A 128 8.07 15.39 -3.20
C LEU A 128 9.30 14.90 -2.43
N VAL A 129 10.21 14.19 -3.10
CA VAL A 129 11.46 13.69 -2.48
C VAL A 129 12.30 14.86 -1.97
N GLU A 130 12.45 15.93 -2.75
CA GLU A 130 13.17 17.14 -2.30
C GLU A 130 12.53 17.79 -1.07
N LEU A 131 11.19 17.83 -0.98
CA LEU A 131 10.50 18.35 0.20
C LEU A 131 10.74 17.47 1.43
N ILE A 132 10.70 16.14 1.26
CA ILE A 132 10.98 15.19 2.33
C ILE A 132 12.45 15.32 2.79
N ASP A 133 13.40 15.42 1.87
CA ASP A 133 14.82 15.58 2.19
C ASP A 133 15.10 16.84 3.00
N ARG A 134 14.42 17.95 2.69
CA ARG A 134 14.54 19.20 3.45
C ARG A 134 14.01 19.09 4.89
N GLU A 135 13.03 18.22 5.12
CA GLU A 135 12.33 18.11 6.41
C GLU A 135 12.87 16.96 7.28
N ILE A 136 13.10 15.78 6.70
CA ILE A 136 13.60 14.57 7.38
C ILE A 136 15.13 14.44 7.25
N GLY A 137 15.66 14.76 6.07
CA GLY A 137 17.08 14.59 5.71
C GLY A 137 18.01 15.73 6.14
N GLY A 138 17.47 16.80 6.75
CA GLY A 138 18.21 17.94 7.25
C GLY A 138 19.06 17.61 8.49
N LYS A 139 20.25 17.04 8.25
CA LYS A 139 21.44 17.32 9.08
C LYS A 139 22.15 18.55 8.54
#